data_AF-A0A3B0TK08-F1
#
_entry.id   AF-A0A3B0TK08-F1
#
_cell.length_a   1.000
_cell.length_b   1.000
_cell.length_c   1.000
_cell.angle_alpha   90.00
_cell.angle_beta   90.00
_cell.angle_gamma   90.00
#
_symmetry.space_group_name_H-M   'P 1'
#
loop_
_entity.id
_entity.type
_entity.pdbx_description
1 polymer ?
#
loop_
_entity_poly.entity_id
_entity_poly.type
_entity_poly.pdbx_seq_one_letter_code
_entity_poly.pdbx_strand_id
1 'polypeptide(L)'
;MENLWTVLVNFFMGFVNLIISPLHLYNFLNLETFKEKMSVLTLAGQSPQFFFMVFALVIILIAVGFYRRSFLRHTVYRLEMFNGRMGQFAAWFAILMMLQQVLIISMGQIFRGNELIFAPFGMVLFDQELQWMSGQLKFYNAILIAFASAYTFIEGGHVRVDLIYSATKRRTQLWLDLIGTLVMFIPSTVMLWWFSWPLMTN
;
A
#
# COMPACT_ATOMS: atom_id res chain seq x y z
N MET A 1 -25.15 16.17 -17.04
CA MET A 1 -24.44 17.47 -16.94
C MET A 1 -24.00 17.76 -15.51
N GLU A 2 -24.81 17.47 -14.49
CA GLU A 2 -24.44 17.66 -13.07
C GLU A 2 -23.18 16.88 -12.65
N ASN A 3 -23.00 15.64 -13.12
CA ASN A 3 -21.83 14.82 -12.75
C ASN A 3 -20.48 15.35 -13.27
N LEU A 4 -20.46 16.02 -14.43
CA LEU A 4 -19.22 16.61 -14.95
C LEU A 4 -18.87 17.89 -14.19
N TRP A 5 -19.89 18.70 -13.87
CA TRP A 5 -19.71 19.90 -13.07
C TRP A 5 -19.19 19.58 -11.66
N THR A 6 -19.74 18.57 -10.99
CA THR A 6 -19.27 18.15 -9.66
C THR A 6 -17.85 17.62 -9.69
N VAL A 7 -17.46 16.86 -10.72
CA VAL A 7 -16.07 16.40 -10.90
C VAL A 7 -15.12 17.58 -11.10
N LEU A 8 -15.48 18.55 -11.93
CA LEU A 8 -14.67 19.75 -12.15
C LEU A 8 -14.50 20.58 -10.87
N VAL A 9 -15.60 20.78 -10.13
CA VAL A 9 -15.55 21.48 -8.84
C VAL A 9 -14.64 20.74 -7.87
N ASN A 10 -14.79 19.43 -7.73
CA ASN A 10 -13.95 18.62 -6.85
C ASN A 10 -12.46 18.64 -7.27
N PHE A 11 -12.18 18.70 -8.56
CA PHE A 11 -10.81 18.83 -9.07
C PHE A 11 -10.16 20.14 -8.62
N PHE A 12 -10.84 21.29 -8.80
CA PHE A 12 -10.33 22.58 -8.32
C PHE A 12 -10.25 22.63 -6.80
N MET A 13 -11.26 22.11 -6.11
CA MET A 13 -11.26 22.00 -4.66
C MET A 13 -10.13 21.09 -4.14
N GLY A 14 -9.66 20.12 -4.92
CA GLY A 14 -8.49 19.31 -4.59
C GLY A 14 -7.23 20.14 -4.33
N PHE A 15 -6.99 21.19 -5.13
CA PHE A 15 -5.88 22.13 -4.90
C PHE A 15 -6.07 22.96 -3.63
N VAL A 16 -7.29 23.42 -3.39
CA VAL A 16 -7.64 24.18 -2.17
C VAL A 16 -7.45 23.31 -0.92
N ASN A 17 -7.97 22.08 -0.96
CA ASN A 17 -7.85 21.09 0.12
C ASN A 17 -6.39 20.73 0.40
N LEU A 18 -5.54 20.71 -0.62
CA LEU A 18 -4.11 20.48 -0.45
C LEU A 18 -3.45 21.60 0.37
N ILE A 19 -3.82 22.86 0.13
CA ILE A 19 -3.33 24.01 0.88
C ILE A 19 -3.87 24.03 2.31
N ILE A 20 -5.14 23.66 2.50
CA ILE A 20 -5.81 23.61 3.81
C ILE A 20 -5.46 22.34 4.59
N SER A 21 -4.80 21.36 3.97
CA SER A 21 -4.46 20.06 4.59
C SER A 21 -3.74 20.16 5.95
N PRO A 22 -2.84 21.13 6.23
CA PRO A 22 -2.22 21.25 7.55
C PRO A 22 -3.24 21.57 8.65
N LEU A 23 -4.31 22.33 8.33
CA LEU A 23 -5.39 22.66 9.27
C LEU A 23 -6.24 21.42 9.57
N HIS A 24 -6.54 20.61 8.55
CA HIS A 24 -7.22 19.32 8.75
C HIS A 24 -6.40 18.37 9.62
N LEU A 25 -5.08 18.32 9.43
CA LEU A 25 -4.18 17.51 10.25
C LEU A 25 -4.12 18.00 11.70
N TYR A 26 -4.09 19.32 11.91
CA TYR A 26 -4.13 19.91 13.25
C TYR A 26 -5.42 19.53 14.00
N ASN A 27 -6.57 19.67 13.34
CA ASN A 27 -7.86 19.29 13.92
C ASN A 27 -7.92 17.79 14.22
N PHE A 28 -7.36 16.94 13.36
CA PHE A 28 -7.27 15.50 13.58
C PHE A 28 -6.42 15.13 14.80
N LEU A 29 -5.27 15.79 14.99
CA LEU A 29 -4.38 15.52 16.12
C LEU A 29 -5.00 15.91 17.46
N ASN A 30 -5.82 16.97 17.47
CA ASN A 30 -6.54 17.47 18.64
C ASN A 30 -7.77 16.63 19.04
N LEU A 31 -8.13 15.60 18.28
CA LEU A 31 -9.19 14.68 18.69
C LEU A 31 -8.81 13.98 20.00
N GLU A 32 -9.75 13.92 20.94
CA GLU A 32 -9.51 13.41 22.29
C GLU A 32 -9.40 11.88 22.31
N THR A 33 -10.20 11.20 21.47
CA THR A 33 -10.28 9.73 21.50
C THR A 33 -9.61 9.08 20.30
N PHE A 34 -8.99 7.92 20.53
CA PHE A 34 -8.43 7.08 19.45
C PHE A 34 -9.52 6.59 18.48
N LYS A 35 -10.73 6.33 18.99
CA LYS A 35 -11.86 5.87 18.18
C LYS A 35 -12.29 6.93 17.16
N GLU A 36 -12.38 8.18 17.56
CA GLU A 36 -12.69 9.29 16.65
C GLU A 36 -11.60 9.49 15.60
N LYS A 37 -10.32 9.40 16.00
CA LYS A 37 -9.19 9.43 15.06
C LYS A 37 -9.33 8.33 14.01
N MET A 38 -9.58 7.09 14.41
CA MET A 38 -9.72 6.00 13.45
C MET A 38 -10.95 6.16 12.56
N SER A 39 -12.08 6.62 13.09
CA SER A 39 -13.30 6.85 12.31
C SER A 39 -13.14 7.98 11.28
N VAL A 40 -12.49 9.08 11.65
CA VAL A 40 -12.23 10.19 10.73
C VAL A 40 -11.24 9.74 9.65
N LEU A 41 -10.24 8.93 9.99
CA LEU A 41 -9.24 8.44 9.06
C LEU A 41 -9.85 7.50 8.01
N THR A 42 -10.71 6.57 8.42
CA THR A 42 -11.37 5.64 7.48
C THR A 42 -12.34 6.36 6.55
N LEU A 43 -13.14 7.30 7.08
CA LEU A 43 -14.07 8.10 6.28
C LEU A 43 -13.35 9.07 5.33
N ALA A 44 -12.26 9.69 5.78
CA ALA A 44 -11.44 10.57 4.94
C ALA A 44 -10.73 9.77 3.83
N GLY A 45 -10.30 8.54 4.12
CA GLY A 45 -9.64 7.66 3.17
C GLY A 45 -10.49 7.34 1.94
N GLN A 46 -11.79 7.09 2.11
CA GLN A 46 -12.73 6.83 1.01
C GLN A 46 -13.32 8.11 0.39
N SER A 47 -12.87 9.30 0.81
CA SER A 47 -13.49 10.55 0.36
C SER A 47 -13.02 10.97 -1.04
N PRO A 48 -13.94 11.43 -1.92
CA PRO A 48 -13.55 12.01 -3.21
C PRO A 48 -12.61 13.22 -3.05
N GLN A 49 -12.79 14.01 -1.99
CA GLN A 49 -11.97 15.19 -1.70
C GLN A 49 -10.50 14.80 -1.49
N PHE A 50 -10.24 13.74 -0.75
CA PHE A 50 -8.88 13.24 -0.52
C PHE A 50 -8.28 12.67 -1.80
N PHE A 51 -9.05 11.94 -2.62
CA PHE A 51 -8.59 11.49 -3.94
C PHE A 51 -8.13 12.65 -4.82
N PHE A 52 -8.97 13.68 -4.99
CA PHE A 52 -8.62 14.84 -5.81
C PHE A 52 -7.47 15.65 -5.23
N MET A 53 -7.30 15.67 -3.89
CA MET A 53 -6.14 16.27 -3.24
C MET A 53 -4.84 15.55 -3.60
N VAL A 54 -4.81 14.21 -3.50
CA VAL A 54 -3.64 13.40 -3.90
C VAL A 54 -3.37 13.55 -5.39
N PHE A 55 -4.41 13.55 -6.23
CA PHE A 55 -4.27 13.78 -7.66
C PHE A 55 -3.69 15.16 -7.99
N ALA A 56 -4.15 16.21 -7.31
CA ALA A 56 -3.61 17.56 -7.44
C ALA A 56 -2.13 17.61 -7.01
N LEU A 57 -1.75 16.93 -5.93
CA LEU A 57 -0.35 16.81 -5.49
C LEU A 57 0.53 16.19 -6.58
N VAL A 58 0.07 15.09 -7.20
CA VAL A 58 0.79 14.42 -8.30
C VAL A 58 0.96 15.36 -9.50
N ILE A 59 -0.08 16.10 -9.88
CA ILE A 59 -0.01 17.08 -10.99
C ILE A 59 1.00 18.17 -10.67
N ILE A 60 0.99 18.73 -9.47
CA ILE A 60 1.95 19.76 -9.05
C ILE A 60 3.38 19.22 -9.11
N LEU A 61 3.63 18.01 -8.59
CA LEU A 61 4.95 17.38 -8.62
C LEU A 61 5.45 17.19 -10.06
N ILE A 62 4.57 16.75 -10.97
CA ILE A 62 4.90 16.59 -12.39
C ILE A 62 5.17 17.95 -13.04
N ALA A 63 4.33 18.96 -12.82
CA ALA A 63 4.49 20.29 -13.39
C ALA A 63 5.79 20.97 -12.92
N VAL A 64 6.08 20.93 -11.62
CA VAL A 64 7.35 21.41 -11.05
C VAL A 64 8.52 20.59 -11.59
N GLY A 65 8.33 19.28 -11.77
CA GLY A 65 9.35 18.38 -12.33
C GLY A 65 9.70 18.67 -13.79
N PHE A 66 8.73 19.09 -14.61
CA PHE A 66 8.98 19.55 -15.98
C PHE A 66 9.80 20.84 -16.00
N TYR A 67 9.53 21.76 -15.07
CA TYR A 67 10.29 23.01 -14.95
C TYR A 67 11.70 22.78 -14.38
N ARG A 68 11.85 21.90 -13.38
CA ARG A 68 13.13 21.56 -12.73
C ARG A 68 13.35 20.05 -12.74
N ARG A 69 14.11 19.58 -13.73
CA ARG A 69 14.52 18.17 -13.83
C ARG A 69 15.28 17.67 -12.60
N SER A 70 16.02 18.55 -11.92
CA SER A 70 16.69 18.20 -10.67
C SER A 70 15.69 17.84 -9.58
N PHE A 71 14.60 18.61 -9.43
CA PHE A 71 13.57 18.34 -8.43
C PHE A 71 12.93 16.97 -8.65
N LEU A 72 12.51 16.65 -9.88
CA LEU A 72 11.90 15.36 -10.20
C LEU A 72 12.83 14.20 -9.85
N ARG A 73 14.12 14.32 -10.19
CA ARG A 73 15.13 13.31 -9.89
C ARG A 73 15.29 13.07 -8.39
N HIS A 74 15.34 14.14 -7.58
CA HIS A 74 15.42 14.01 -6.12
C HIS A 74 14.16 13.36 -5.54
N THR A 75 12.98 13.71 -6.04
CA THR A 75 11.71 13.10 -5.62
C THR A 75 11.71 11.61 -5.90
N VAL A 76 12.08 11.20 -7.11
CA VAL A 76 12.18 9.78 -7.49
C VAL A 76 13.18 9.04 -6.62
N TYR A 77 14.40 9.56 -6.44
CA TYR A 77 15.39 8.88 -5.58
C TYR A 77 14.93 8.75 -4.13
N ARG A 78 14.21 9.74 -3.58
CA ARG A 78 13.64 9.65 -2.23
C ARG A 78 12.56 8.57 -2.14
N LEU A 79 11.69 8.48 -3.15
CA LEU A 79 10.67 7.43 -3.22
C LEU A 79 11.29 6.05 -3.38
N GLU A 80 12.29 5.89 -4.24
CA GLU A 80 13.03 4.64 -4.42
C GLU A 80 13.72 4.21 -3.14
N MET A 81 14.38 5.14 -2.44
CA MET A 81 15.04 4.86 -1.17
C MET A 81 14.04 4.49 -0.07
N PHE A 82 12.89 5.17 -0.01
CA PHE A 82 11.83 4.85 0.95
C PHE A 82 11.23 3.46 0.68
N ASN A 83 10.83 3.19 -0.55
CA ASN A 83 10.25 1.90 -0.94
C ASN A 83 11.28 0.76 -0.85
N GLY A 84 12.54 1.03 -1.17
CA GLY A 84 13.67 0.11 -0.98
C GLY A 84 13.80 -0.34 0.47
N ARG A 85 13.82 0.63 1.40
CA ARG A 85 13.90 0.36 2.84
C ARG A 85 12.68 -0.37 3.37
N MET A 86 11.48 0.03 2.93
CA MET A 86 10.23 -0.64 3.32
C MET A 86 10.17 -2.09 2.82
N GLY A 87 10.60 -2.36 1.58
CA GLY A 87 10.67 -3.72 1.04
C GLY A 87 11.66 -4.61 1.78
N GLN A 88 12.87 -4.09 2.05
CA GLN A 88 13.88 -4.82 2.83
C GLN A 88 13.42 -5.07 4.27
N PHE A 89 12.73 -4.10 4.89
CA PHE A 89 12.11 -4.30 6.20
C PHE A 89 11.02 -5.37 6.16
N ALA A 90 10.17 -5.34 5.13
CA ALA A 90 9.12 -6.34 4.93
C ALA A 90 9.69 -7.76 4.77
N ALA A 91 10.85 -7.93 4.13
CA ALA A 91 11.48 -9.24 3.95
C ALA A 91 11.73 -9.99 5.27
N TRP A 92 11.95 -9.28 6.39
CA TRP A 92 12.07 -9.91 7.72
C TRP A 92 10.78 -10.64 8.14
N PHE A 93 9.62 -10.13 7.74
CA PHE A 93 8.33 -10.79 8.01
C PHE A 93 8.16 -12.08 7.22
N ALA A 94 8.87 -12.28 6.10
CA ALA A 94 8.84 -13.55 5.38
C ALA A 94 9.47 -14.68 6.21
N ILE A 95 10.60 -14.39 6.88
CA ILE A 95 11.26 -15.34 7.77
C ILE A 95 10.36 -15.65 8.97
N LEU A 96 9.77 -14.62 9.58
CA LEU A 96 8.83 -14.78 10.69
C LEU A 96 7.63 -15.64 10.27
N MET A 97 7.02 -15.33 9.14
CA MET A 97 5.87 -16.07 8.61
C MET A 97 6.22 -17.53 8.29
N MET A 98 7.41 -17.80 7.75
CA MET A 98 7.90 -19.16 7.51
C MET A 98 8.03 -19.95 8.81
N LEU A 99 8.67 -19.38 9.83
CA LEU A 99 8.82 -20.04 11.14
C LEU A 99 7.45 -20.31 11.77
N GLN A 100 6.54 -19.33 11.71
CA GLN A 100 5.19 -19.50 12.21
C GLN A 100 4.42 -20.58 11.44
N GLN A 101 4.54 -20.64 10.11
CA GLN A 101 3.91 -21.66 9.28
C GLN A 101 4.37 -23.07 9.66
N VAL A 102 5.67 -23.25 9.88
CA VAL A 102 6.23 -24.54 10.31
C VAL A 102 5.68 -24.94 11.68
N LEU A 103 5.58 -24.00 12.63
CA LEU A 103 5.01 -24.26 13.95
C LEU A 103 3.55 -24.69 13.86
N ILE A 104 2.75 -24.00 13.05
CA ILE A 104 1.32 -24.32 12.86
C ILE A 104 1.15 -25.71 12.24
N ILE A 105 1.90 -26.04 11.18
CA ILE A 105 1.82 -27.36 10.55
C ILE A 105 2.25 -28.45 11.55
N SER A 106 3.33 -28.22 12.30
CA SER A 106 3.84 -29.19 13.27
C SER A 106 2.80 -29.48 14.35
N MET A 107 2.22 -28.44 14.95
CA MET A 107 1.24 -28.60 16.03
C MET A 107 -0.10 -29.15 15.52
N GLY A 108 -0.60 -28.62 14.41
CA GLY A 108 -1.91 -28.99 13.86
C GLY A 108 -1.94 -30.37 13.18
N GLN A 109 -0.85 -30.80 12.53
CA GLN A 109 -0.83 -32.07 11.76
C GLN A 109 -0.14 -33.22 12.50
N ILE A 110 0.95 -32.96 13.24
CA ILE A 110 1.75 -34.03 13.87
C ILE A 110 1.20 -34.38 15.25
N PHE A 111 0.89 -33.37 16.07
CA PHE A 111 0.46 -33.58 17.45
C PHE A 111 -1.06 -33.66 17.63
N ARG A 112 -1.85 -33.32 16.58
CA ARG A 112 -3.33 -33.29 16.58
C ARG A 112 -3.92 -32.56 17.80
N GLY A 113 -3.18 -31.61 18.36
CA GLY A 113 -3.60 -30.77 19.48
C GLY A 113 -4.19 -29.48 18.96
N ASN A 114 -5.35 -29.07 19.50
CA ASN A 114 -5.96 -27.76 19.19
C ASN A 114 -5.27 -26.60 19.96
N GLU A 115 -4.42 -26.96 20.91
CA GLU A 115 -3.68 -26.06 21.80
C GLU A 115 -2.18 -26.20 21.54
N LEU A 116 -1.50 -25.06 21.40
CA LEU A 116 -0.05 -25.00 21.32
C LEU A 116 0.55 -25.19 22.71
N ILE A 117 0.68 -26.43 23.17
CA ILE A 117 1.52 -26.72 24.34
C ILE A 117 2.98 -26.72 23.87
N PHE A 118 3.49 -25.54 23.51
CA PHE A 118 4.93 -25.33 23.35
C PHE A 118 5.53 -25.18 24.75
N ALA A 119 5.92 -26.32 25.32
CA ALA A 119 6.60 -26.39 26.61
C ALA A 119 8.05 -26.85 26.44
N PRO A 120 8.96 -26.02 25.90
CA PRO A 120 10.37 -26.31 26.06
C PRO A 120 10.67 -26.23 27.57
N PHE A 121 11.13 -27.33 28.17
CA PHE A 121 11.42 -27.46 29.61
C PHE A 121 10.22 -27.44 30.57
N GLY A 122 9.00 -27.72 30.10
CA GLY A 122 7.82 -27.82 31.00
C GLY A 122 7.21 -26.48 31.44
N MET A 123 7.63 -25.36 30.86
CA MET A 123 6.97 -24.06 31.02
C MET A 123 6.08 -23.78 29.81
N VAL A 124 4.79 -23.55 30.04
CA VAL A 124 3.84 -23.12 28.99
C VAL A 124 4.16 -21.68 28.63
N LEU A 125 4.81 -21.45 27.49
CA LEU A 125 5.23 -20.11 27.05
C LEU A 125 4.18 -19.42 26.17
N PHE A 126 3.32 -20.17 25.48
CA PHE A 126 2.33 -19.64 24.55
C PHE A 126 1.02 -20.39 24.65
N ASP A 127 0.08 -19.88 25.46
CA ASP A 127 -1.30 -20.36 25.48
C ASP A 127 -2.14 -19.57 24.44
N GLN A 128 -1.72 -19.66 23.17
CA GLN A 128 -2.45 -19.03 22.07
C GLN A 128 -3.11 -20.11 21.23
N GLU A 129 -4.39 -19.92 20.95
CA GLU A 129 -5.15 -20.78 20.04
C GLU A 129 -4.47 -20.82 18.66
N LEU A 130 -4.40 -22.02 18.08
CA LEU A 130 -3.86 -22.24 16.73
C LEU A 130 -4.54 -21.33 15.68
N GLN A 131 -5.81 -20.99 15.91
CA GLN A 131 -6.61 -20.09 15.09
C GLN A 131 -6.07 -18.65 15.10
N TRP A 132 -5.60 -18.14 16.24
CA TRP A 132 -5.03 -16.80 16.33
C TRP A 132 -3.71 -16.71 15.56
N MET A 133 -2.82 -17.70 15.71
CA MET A 133 -1.58 -17.78 14.95
C MET A 133 -1.84 -17.87 13.44
N SER A 134 -2.82 -18.68 13.01
CA SER A 134 -3.23 -18.73 11.60
C SER A 134 -3.77 -17.38 11.09
N GLY A 135 -4.48 -16.62 11.94
CA GLY A 135 -4.90 -15.26 11.63
C GLY A 135 -3.74 -14.30 11.38
N GLN A 136 -2.68 -14.38 12.19
CA GLN A 136 -1.48 -13.54 12.03
C GLN A 136 -0.75 -13.77 10.71
N LEU A 137 -0.77 -14.98 10.15
CA LEU A 137 -0.18 -15.22 8.83
C LEU A 137 -0.82 -14.40 7.71
N LYS A 138 -2.13 -14.21 7.76
CA LYS A 138 -2.83 -13.35 6.79
C LYS A 138 -2.34 -11.91 6.91
N PHE A 139 -2.09 -11.45 8.12
CA PHE A 139 -1.56 -10.11 8.39
C PHE A 139 -0.12 -9.95 7.89
N TYR A 140 0.76 -10.91 8.15
CA TYR A 140 2.13 -10.89 7.64
C TYR A 140 2.17 -10.96 6.11
N ASN A 141 1.26 -11.72 5.49
CA ASN A 141 1.12 -11.76 4.04
C ASN A 141 0.67 -10.41 3.47
N ALA A 142 -0.30 -9.75 4.12
CA ALA A 142 -0.72 -8.40 3.74
C ALA A 142 0.44 -7.39 3.82
N ILE A 143 1.26 -7.45 4.88
CA ILE A 143 2.48 -6.63 5.02
C ILE A 143 3.44 -6.88 3.85
N LEU A 144 3.73 -8.15 3.54
CA LEU A 144 4.62 -8.49 2.43
C LEU A 144 4.08 -7.97 1.09
N ILE A 145 2.81 -8.18 0.78
CA ILE A 145 2.23 -7.71 -0.48
C ILE A 145 2.24 -6.18 -0.56
N ALA A 146 1.83 -5.50 0.52
CA ALA A 146 1.72 -4.05 0.53
C ALA A 146 3.08 -3.35 0.39
N PHE A 147 4.12 -3.85 1.07
CA PHE A 147 5.44 -3.20 1.06
C PHE A 147 6.41 -3.76 0.01
N ALA A 148 6.30 -5.03 -0.36
CA ALA A 148 7.18 -5.63 -1.37
C ALA A 148 6.73 -5.34 -2.81
N SER A 149 5.44 -5.03 -3.05
CA SER A 149 4.94 -4.76 -4.42
C SER A 149 5.58 -3.52 -5.06
N ALA A 150 5.76 -2.44 -4.29
CA ALA A 150 6.49 -1.26 -4.77
C ALA A 150 7.99 -1.56 -4.96
N TYR A 151 8.57 -2.38 -4.08
CA TYR A 151 9.98 -2.78 -4.17
C TYR A 151 10.26 -3.60 -5.43
N THR A 152 9.44 -4.62 -5.72
CA THR A 152 9.58 -5.46 -6.92
C THR A 152 9.35 -4.68 -8.21
N PHE A 153 8.49 -3.66 -8.18
CA PHE A 153 8.29 -2.76 -9.30
C PHE A 153 9.56 -1.96 -9.63
N ILE A 154 10.25 -1.43 -8.61
CA ILE A 154 11.51 -0.68 -8.77
C ILE A 154 12.64 -1.57 -9.29
N GLU A 155 12.78 -2.79 -8.75
CA GLU A 155 13.80 -3.77 -9.20
C GLU A 155 13.50 -4.34 -10.60
N GLY A 156 12.32 -4.04 -11.17
CA GLY A 156 11.93 -4.50 -12.50
C GLY A 156 11.57 -5.98 -12.56
N GLY A 157 11.28 -6.61 -11.42
CA GLY A 157 10.89 -8.02 -11.30
C GLY A 157 9.43 -8.30 -11.65
N HIS A 158 8.73 -7.34 -12.27
CA HIS A 158 7.37 -7.54 -12.75
C HIS A 158 7.37 -8.36 -14.04
N VAL A 159 6.40 -9.27 -14.18
CA VAL A 159 6.21 -10.03 -15.42
C VAL A 159 5.86 -9.03 -16.53
N ARG A 160 6.79 -8.85 -17.48
CA ARG A 160 6.56 -8.05 -18.68
C ARG A 160 5.92 -8.94 -19.76
N VAL A 161 5.29 -8.31 -20.73
CA VAL A 161 4.78 -9.02 -21.92
C VAL A 161 5.96 -9.35 -22.83
N ASP A 162 6.76 -10.35 -22.44
CA ASP A 162 8.07 -10.68 -23.01
C ASP A 162 8.03 -10.96 -24.52
N LEU A 163 6.89 -11.44 -25.03
CA LEU A 163 6.69 -11.72 -26.45
C LEU A 163 6.67 -10.45 -27.33
N ILE A 164 6.05 -9.38 -26.84
CA ILE A 164 5.98 -8.08 -27.56
C ILE A 164 7.26 -7.27 -27.28
N TYR A 165 7.84 -7.47 -26.11
CA TYR A 165 9.03 -6.76 -25.66
C TYR A 165 10.29 -7.09 -26.46
N SER A 166 10.53 -8.38 -26.74
CA SER A 166 11.73 -8.86 -27.43
C SER A 166 11.82 -8.42 -28.90
N ALA A 167 10.68 -8.18 -29.56
CA ALA A 167 10.63 -7.80 -30.98
C ALA A 167 10.65 -6.29 -31.25
N THR A 168 10.63 -5.44 -30.21
CA THR A 168 10.42 -3.99 -30.35
C THR A 168 11.65 -3.15 -29.99
N LYS A 169 11.76 -1.96 -30.60
CA LYS A 169 12.86 -1.02 -30.33
C LYS A 169 12.77 -0.45 -28.91
N ARG A 170 13.91 -0.07 -28.32
CA ARG A 170 13.99 0.51 -26.96
C ARG A 170 13.03 1.68 -26.71
N ARG A 171 12.78 2.54 -27.71
CA ARG A 171 11.81 3.63 -27.59
C ARG A 171 10.37 3.12 -27.47
N THR A 172 10.01 2.09 -28.26
CA THR A 172 8.68 1.48 -28.22
C THR A 172 8.43 0.77 -26.90
N GLN A 173 9.45 0.09 -26.36
CA GLN A 173 9.41 -0.51 -25.03
C GLN A 173 9.05 0.53 -23.94
N LEU A 174 9.75 1.67 -23.90
CA LEU A 174 9.46 2.73 -22.93
C LEU A 174 8.02 3.27 -23.03
N TRP A 175 7.47 3.38 -24.25
CA TRP A 175 6.08 3.77 -24.45
C TRP A 175 5.10 2.68 -24.00
N LEU A 176 5.40 1.41 -24.25
CA LEU A 176 4.60 0.29 -23.77
C LEU A 176 4.55 0.24 -22.24
N ASP A 177 5.68 0.43 -21.56
CA ASP A 177 5.72 0.51 -20.09
C ASP A 177 4.88 1.67 -19.56
N LEU A 178 5.01 2.85 -20.18
CA LEU A 178 4.27 4.03 -19.75
C LEU A 178 2.76 3.83 -19.92
N ILE A 179 2.33 3.35 -21.08
CA ILE A 179 0.91 3.12 -21.39
C ILE A 179 0.35 1.99 -20.52
N GLY A 180 1.08 0.88 -20.37
CA GLY A 180 0.69 -0.22 -19.51
C GLY A 180 0.53 0.21 -18.06
N THR A 181 1.45 1.04 -17.56
CA THR A 181 1.34 1.59 -16.21
C THR A 181 0.14 2.52 -16.08
N LEU A 182 -0.10 3.40 -17.05
CA LEU A 182 -1.17 4.40 -16.97
C LEU A 182 -2.57 3.79 -17.12
N VAL A 183 -2.72 2.78 -17.98
CA VAL A 183 -4.04 2.19 -18.32
C VAL A 183 -4.37 0.99 -17.45
N MET A 184 -3.40 0.16 -17.07
CA MET A 184 -3.66 -1.06 -16.29
C MET A 184 -3.29 -0.89 -14.82
N PHE A 185 -2.06 -0.43 -14.53
CA PHE A 185 -1.55 -0.39 -13.15
C PHE A 185 -2.18 0.71 -12.29
N ILE A 186 -2.23 1.97 -12.78
CA ILE A 186 -2.79 3.08 -12.00
C ILE A 186 -4.28 2.84 -11.70
N PRO A 187 -5.14 2.50 -12.68
CA PRO A 187 -6.57 2.32 -12.41
C PRO A 187 -6.86 1.14 -11.49
N SER A 188 -6.13 0.02 -11.63
CA SER A 188 -6.28 -1.12 -10.72
C SER A 188 -5.87 -0.77 -9.29
N THR A 189 -4.78 0.00 -9.11
CA THR A 189 -4.32 0.45 -7.79
C THR A 189 -5.32 1.44 -7.16
N VAL A 190 -5.91 2.35 -7.95
CA VAL A 190 -6.95 3.28 -7.48
C VAL A 190 -8.22 2.51 -7.06
N MET A 191 -8.61 1.48 -7.80
CA MET A 191 -9.74 0.61 -7.43
C MET A 191 -9.46 -0.13 -6.13
N LEU A 192 -8.29 -0.76 -6.00
CA LEU A 192 -7.88 -1.42 -4.76
C LEU A 192 -7.94 -0.46 -3.57
N TRP A 193 -7.39 0.75 -3.72
CA TRP A 193 -7.42 1.78 -2.69
C TRP A 193 -8.86 2.17 -2.30
N TRP A 194 -9.73 2.42 -3.28
CA TRP A 194 -11.11 2.84 -3.01
C TRP A 194 -11.94 1.76 -2.31
N PHE A 195 -11.79 0.50 -2.71
CA PHE A 195 -12.53 -0.62 -2.13
C PHE A 195 -11.92 -1.16 -0.83
N SER A 196 -10.68 -0.78 -0.48
CA SER A 196 -10.06 -1.22 0.77
C SER A 196 -10.65 -0.55 2.02
N TRP A 197 -11.12 0.70 1.92
CA TRP A 197 -11.63 1.44 3.09
C TRP A 197 -12.90 0.86 3.71
N PRO A 198 -13.95 0.50 2.93
CA PRO A 198 -15.16 -0.12 3.49
C PRO A 198 -14.88 -1.44 4.23
N LEU A 199 -13.83 -2.16 3.85
CA LEU A 199 -13.44 -3.42 4.52
C LEU A 199 -12.87 -3.18 5.93
N MET A 200 -12.41 -1.96 6.24
CA MET A 200 -11.94 -1.61 7.59
C MET A 200 -13.05 -1.05 8.48
N THR A 201 -14.15 -0.56 7.90
CA THR A 201 -15.26 0.07 8.65
C THR A 201 -16.37 -0.90 9.03
N ASN A 202 -16.54 -1.99 8.27
CA ASN A 202 -17.54 -3.04 8.52
C ASN A 202 -16.93 -4.18 9.34
#